data_AF-A0A9E2JHX1-F1
#
_entry.id   AF-A0A9E2JHX1-F1
#
_cell.length_a   1.000
_cell.length_b   1.000
_cell.length_c   1.000
_cell.angle_alpha   90.00
_cell.angle_beta   90.00
_cell.angle_gamma   90.00
#
_symmetry.space_group_name_H-M   'P 1'
#
loop_
_entity.id
_entity.type
_entity.pdbx_description
1 polymer ?
#
loop_
_entity_poly.entity_id
_entity_poly.type
_entity_poly.pdbx_seq_one_letter_code
_entity_poly.pdbx_strand_id
1 'polypeptide(L)'
;MSRNFFSTYNVLAVSAAHSEDRINEPLAPDTALLAGAADVINLESRRETNAEEATGKEEPDVIYDLGGLAAATFNFDKCQAQHAAFLLAFALGSVSTAGAGGSGYLHSITPISGDLDEARSNPSFTAVQRLGSSVAKRLFASCFVDQATLTAAADSWLKIAGTIKGTGYTQGNVKTDQVAGYEDDASVTLSLNAVQGADAAARLESIHYARFKAVGDAHWQYASVTAVSGDTPAVLTVTPLSASHDAGTWDIGYVPDEETSLVASTATSDPPNDTTGVFTDSGVTMVVDEHIGRWLVILSGTASGRIWKITDNTVTTLTCSGINLYAAGVRSGDSYKVVQFGWLPLPARVSEPPLRVSGVYLHLGGAWNGSAFQGGYQLAAPLKELVWTFNNNLTPQFTPGSGTDAFADRALRSGRGQTLTLDKDCRDWLLQQRLADNETFGIHLLCEGPEYEAGHKYQIEVVFPKVGLLSAEVGEADGRLSEKAEVVILEDDAYGSVIARVKNQQSGYAA
;
A
#
# COMPACT_ATOMS: atom_id res chain seq x y z
N MET A 1 0.27 30.10 19.14
CA MET A 1 -0.07 28.68 19.35
C MET A 1 0.17 27.94 18.05
N SER A 2 1.33 27.27 17.93
CA SER A 2 1.62 26.37 16.81
C SER A 2 0.60 25.23 16.85
N ARG A 3 -0.12 25.03 15.76
CA ARG A 3 -1.12 23.97 15.65
C ARG A 3 -0.44 22.62 15.86
N ASN A 4 -0.66 22.00 17.01
CA ASN A 4 -0.24 20.63 17.28
C ASN A 4 -1.26 19.69 16.62
N PHE A 5 -1.16 19.54 15.30
CA PHE A 5 -1.99 18.61 14.55
C PHE A 5 -1.27 17.27 14.48
N PHE A 6 -1.51 16.39 15.46
CA PHE A 6 -1.08 14.99 15.43
C PHE A 6 -1.36 14.30 14.08
N SER A 7 -2.36 14.78 13.33
CA SER A 7 -2.75 14.30 12.00
C SER A 7 -1.78 14.64 10.86
N THR A 8 -0.85 15.59 11.04
CA THR A 8 0.11 15.99 9.98
C THR A 8 1.30 15.03 9.89
N TYR A 9 1.46 14.15 10.88
CA TYR A 9 2.59 13.24 10.97
C TYR A 9 2.27 11.81 10.51
N ASN A 10 1.01 11.54 10.14
CA ASN A 10 0.65 10.26 9.54
C ASN A 10 1.42 10.09 8.23
N VAL A 11 2.15 8.98 8.11
CA VAL A 11 2.87 8.63 6.89
C VAL A 11 2.29 7.31 6.39
N LEU A 12 1.87 7.32 5.14
CA LEU A 12 1.50 6.13 4.39
C LEU A 12 2.54 5.93 3.30
N ALA A 13 3.22 4.80 3.31
CA ALA A 13 4.09 4.38 2.23
C ALA A 13 3.58 3.08 1.62
N VAL A 14 3.82 2.89 0.33
CA VAL A 14 3.37 1.73 -0.43
C VAL A 14 4.48 1.22 -1.34
N SER A 15 4.42 -0.05 -1.73
CA SER A 15 5.19 -0.58 -2.85
C SER A 15 4.48 -0.20 -4.17
N ALA A 16 4.69 1.02 -4.65
CA ALA A 16 4.01 1.51 -5.85
C ALA A 16 4.66 0.97 -7.13
N ALA A 17 5.98 0.85 -7.16
CA ALA A 17 6.72 0.52 -8.39
C ALA A 17 6.55 -0.94 -8.80
N HIS A 18 6.49 -1.85 -7.82
CA HIS A 18 6.38 -3.30 -8.05
C HIS A 18 5.12 -3.86 -7.39
N SER A 19 4.46 -4.75 -8.11
CA SER A 19 3.42 -5.60 -7.51
C SER A 19 4.06 -6.69 -6.65
N GLU A 20 3.36 -7.14 -5.61
CA GLU A 20 3.84 -8.30 -4.83
C GLU A 20 3.93 -9.54 -5.73
N ASP A 21 4.96 -10.36 -5.55
CA ASP A 21 5.13 -11.56 -6.39
C ASP A 21 4.01 -12.58 -6.12
N ARG A 22 3.53 -12.67 -4.87
CA ARG A 22 2.45 -13.57 -4.43
C ARG A 22 1.64 -12.93 -3.31
N ILE A 23 0.45 -13.48 -3.06
CA ILE A 23 -0.39 -13.04 -1.95
C ILE A 23 0.28 -13.34 -0.60
N ASN A 24 0.18 -12.40 0.33
CA ASN A 24 0.79 -12.38 1.66
C ASN A 24 2.32 -12.43 1.68
N GLU A 25 2.98 -12.13 0.56
CA GLU A 25 4.44 -11.97 0.47
C GLU A 25 4.76 -10.47 0.36
N PRO A 26 5.07 -9.79 1.49
CA PRO A 26 5.23 -8.35 1.49
C PRO A 26 6.48 -7.91 0.74
N LEU A 27 6.41 -6.71 0.17
CA LEU A 27 7.51 -5.97 -0.44
C LEU A 27 7.89 -4.75 0.37
N ALA A 28 9.12 -4.25 0.18
CA ALA A 28 9.50 -2.99 0.79
C ALA A 28 8.70 -1.84 0.16
N PRO A 29 8.19 -0.89 0.96
CA PRO A 29 7.56 0.30 0.41
C PRO A 29 8.60 1.17 -0.29
N ASP A 30 8.28 1.65 -1.49
CA ASP A 30 9.16 2.47 -2.33
C ASP A 30 8.68 3.92 -2.49
N THR A 31 7.40 4.17 -2.16
CA THR A 31 6.76 5.47 -2.39
C THR A 31 5.95 5.90 -1.18
N ALA A 32 6.20 7.10 -0.65
CA ALA A 32 5.35 7.71 0.37
C ALA A 32 4.27 8.59 -0.27
N LEU A 33 3.01 8.31 0.06
CA LEU A 33 1.82 8.97 -0.49
C LEU A 33 1.32 10.08 0.44
N LEU A 34 0.75 11.14 -0.15
CA LEU A 34 0.00 12.15 0.58
C LEU A 34 -1.49 11.79 0.63
N ALA A 35 -1.81 10.73 1.36
CA ALA A 35 -3.20 10.41 1.64
C ALA A 35 -3.82 11.43 2.61
N GLY A 36 -5.15 11.51 2.61
CA GLY A 36 -5.90 12.30 3.58
C GLY A 36 -5.58 11.88 5.01
N ALA A 37 -5.63 12.83 5.94
CA ALA A 37 -5.26 12.54 7.33
C ALA A 37 -6.16 11.48 8.01
N ALA A 38 -7.39 11.32 7.52
CA ALA A 38 -8.35 10.33 7.97
C ALA A 38 -8.19 8.96 7.28
N ASP A 39 -7.32 8.87 6.27
CA ASP A 39 -7.10 7.65 5.51
C ASP A 39 -6.19 6.72 6.33
N VAL A 40 -6.84 5.85 7.09
CA VAL A 40 -6.19 4.85 7.96
C VAL A 40 -6.58 3.47 7.49
N ILE A 41 -5.59 2.57 7.43
CA ILE A 41 -5.84 1.17 7.13
C ILE A 41 -6.33 0.51 8.43
N ASN A 42 -7.58 0.06 8.41
CA ASN A 42 -8.22 -0.58 9.54
C ASN A 42 -8.14 -2.10 9.39
N LEU A 43 -7.97 -2.79 10.52
CA LEU A 43 -8.12 -4.24 10.60
C LEU A 43 -9.56 -4.55 10.97
N GLU A 44 -10.21 -5.33 10.12
CA GLU A 44 -11.56 -5.82 10.31
C GLU A 44 -11.47 -7.23 10.88
N SER A 45 -11.42 -7.33 12.21
CA SER A 45 -11.41 -8.63 12.89
C SER A 45 -12.73 -9.36 12.65
N ARG A 46 -12.65 -10.63 12.25
CA ARG A 46 -13.78 -11.53 12.09
C ARG A 46 -13.86 -12.37 13.35
N ARG A 47 -14.89 -12.17 14.15
CA ARG A 47 -15.08 -12.90 15.40
C ARG A 47 -16.49 -13.42 15.47
N GLU A 48 -16.62 -14.66 15.91
CA GLU A 48 -17.90 -15.28 16.16
C GLU A 48 -17.92 -15.78 17.60
N THR A 49 -19.09 -15.68 18.23
CA THR A 49 -19.29 -16.24 19.56
C THR A 49 -19.72 -17.69 19.43
N ASN A 50 -19.46 -18.53 20.43
CA ASN A 50 -19.98 -19.89 20.49
C ASN A 50 -21.47 -20.01 20.86
N ALA A 51 -22.23 -18.93 20.67
CA ALA A 51 -23.69 -19.00 20.77
C ALA A 51 -24.21 -20.06 19.79
N GLU A 52 -25.19 -20.85 20.24
CA GLU A 52 -25.82 -21.91 19.46
C GLU A 52 -24.98 -23.16 19.14
N GLU A 53 -23.80 -23.34 19.74
CA GLU A 53 -22.95 -24.51 19.50
C GLU A 53 -23.58 -25.83 19.99
N ALA A 54 -24.36 -25.80 21.09
CA ALA A 54 -24.95 -27.00 21.69
C ALA A 54 -26.47 -27.12 21.53
N THR A 55 -27.26 -26.09 21.89
CA THR A 55 -28.74 -26.17 21.88
C THR A 55 -29.45 -24.95 21.29
N GLY A 56 -28.70 -23.90 20.90
CA GLY A 56 -29.30 -22.66 20.39
C GLY A 56 -29.80 -21.72 21.48
N LYS A 57 -29.45 -21.97 22.75
CA LYS A 57 -29.95 -21.23 23.93
C LYS A 57 -28.88 -20.90 24.96
N GLU A 58 -27.64 -21.32 24.74
CA GLU A 58 -26.51 -21.02 25.61
C GLU A 58 -26.13 -19.53 25.56
N GLU A 59 -25.70 -19.00 26.70
CA GLU A 59 -25.00 -17.72 26.73
C GLU A 59 -23.57 -17.93 26.20
N PRO A 60 -23.07 -17.05 25.32
CA PRO A 60 -21.74 -17.19 24.77
C PRO A 60 -20.68 -16.96 25.84
N ASP A 61 -19.77 -17.93 26.03
CA ASP A 61 -18.63 -17.88 26.95
C ASP A 61 -17.28 -17.87 26.22
N VAL A 62 -17.27 -18.21 24.93
CA VAL A 62 -16.07 -18.22 24.08
C VAL A 62 -16.27 -17.36 22.84
N ILE A 63 -15.22 -16.64 22.47
CA ILE A 63 -15.14 -15.90 21.20
C ILE A 63 -14.09 -16.61 20.34
N TYR A 64 -14.51 -17.09 19.17
CA TYR A 64 -13.63 -17.60 18.13
C TYR A 64 -13.10 -16.44 17.30
N ASP A 65 -11.78 -16.38 17.16
CA ASP A 65 -11.13 -15.48 16.21
C ASP A 65 -11.03 -16.20 14.85
N LEU A 66 -11.69 -15.65 13.84
CA LEU A 66 -11.71 -16.16 12.46
C LEU A 66 -10.75 -15.36 11.56
N GLY A 67 -9.76 -14.72 12.19
CA GLY A 67 -8.77 -13.87 11.54
C GLY A 67 -9.29 -12.47 11.29
N GLY A 68 -8.65 -11.76 10.37
CA GLY A 68 -9.08 -10.43 9.98
C GLY A 68 -8.84 -10.14 8.51
N LEU A 69 -9.51 -9.11 8.02
CA LEU A 69 -9.22 -8.46 6.75
C LEU A 69 -8.65 -7.06 7.00
N ALA A 70 -8.14 -6.42 5.96
CA ALA A 70 -7.77 -5.02 6.01
C ALA A 70 -8.64 -4.20 5.05
N ALA A 71 -9.01 -2.99 5.45
CA ALA A 71 -9.77 -2.08 4.60
C ALA A 71 -9.30 -0.63 4.79
N ALA A 72 -9.29 0.14 3.71
CA ALA A 72 -8.98 1.57 3.75
C ALA A 72 -9.66 2.31 2.59
N THR A 73 -9.68 3.63 2.70
CA THR A 73 -9.95 4.52 1.56
C THR A 73 -8.82 5.52 1.48
N PHE A 74 -8.24 5.68 0.29
CA PHE A 74 -7.22 6.68 0.01
C PHE A 74 -7.83 7.81 -0.81
N ASN A 75 -7.88 9.00 -0.23
CA ASN A 75 -8.49 10.19 -0.79
C ASN A 75 -7.41 11.21 -1.16
N PHE A 76 -7.35 11.57 -2.44
CA PHE A 76 -6.45 12.58 -2.97
C PHE A 76 -7.25 13.78 -3.50
N ASP A 77 -7.65 14.67 -2.60
CA ASP A 77 -8.38 15.92 -2.92
C ASP A 77 -7.62 16.85 -3.88
N LYS A 78 -6.30 16.69 -3.96
CA LYS A 78 -5.41 17.38 -4.89
C LYS A 78 -4.60 16.33 -5.62
N CYS A 79 -5.23 15.73 -6.62
CA CYS A 79 -4.63 14.65 -7.39
C CYS A 79 -3.33 15.13 -8.06
N GLN A 80 -2.28 14.32 -7.91
CA GLN A 80 -1.02 14.42 -8.63
C GLN A 80 -0.97 13.26 -9.63
N ALA A 81 -0.14 13.37 -10.68
CA ALA A 81 -0.04 12.30 -11.68
C ALA A 81 0.29 10.95 -11.03
N GLN A 82 1.21 10.92 -10.06
CA GLN A 82 1.53 9.71 -9.30
C GLN A 82 0.35 9.06 -8.56
N HIS A 83 -0.58 9.85 -8.02
CA HIS A 83 -1.72 9.31 -7.25
C HIS A 83 -2.66 8.56 -8.19
N ALA A 84 -2.88 9.12 -9.39
CA ALA A 84 -3.66 8.47 -10.43
C ALA A 84 -2.93 7.27 -11.03
N ALA A 85 -1.63 7.39 -11.33
CA ALA A 85 -0.84 6.25 -11.82
C ALA A 85 -0.89 5.08 -10.84
N PHE A 86 -0.65 5.32 -9.55
CA PHE A 86 -0.70 4.28 -8.51
C PHE A 86 -2.08 3.61 -8.43
N LEU A 87 -3.15 4.39 -8.18
CA LEU A 87 -4.48 3.79 -8.00
C LEU A 87 -4.97 3.08 -9.27
N LEU A 88 -4.75 3.66 -10.44
CA LEU A 88 -5.19 3.07 -11.70
C LEU A 88 -4.34 1.86 -12.10
N ALA A 89 -3.03 1.87 -11.84
CA ALA A 89 -2.16 0.71 -12.09
C ALA A 89 -2.63 -0.51 -11.31
N PHE A 90 -2.89 -0.35 -10.00
CA PHE A 90 -3.36 -1.46 -9.16
C PHE A 90 -4.84 -1.82 -9.38
N ALA A 91 -5.69 -0.86 -9.79
CA ALA A 91 -7.09 -1.13 -10.11
C ALA A 91 -7.25 -1.85 -11.45
N LEU A 92 -6.55 -1.40 -12.50
CA LEU A 92 -6.71 -1.93 -13.86
C LEU A 92 -5.81 -3.15 -14.08
N GLY A 93 -4.56 -3.12 -13.60
CA GLY A 93 -3.69 -4.29 -13.48
C GLY A 93 -2.73 -4.55 -14.63
N SER A 94 -2.88 -3.94 -15.81
CA SER A 94 -1.92 -4.05 -16.91
C SER A 94 -1.24 -2.70 -17.14
N VAL A 95 0.09 -2.64 -17.00
CA VAL A 95 0.88 -1.40 -17.14
C VAL A 95 2.00 -1.61 -18.16
N SER A 96 2.10 -0.69 -19.11
CA SER A 96 3.23 -0.57 -20.02
C SER A 96 3.87 0.81 -19.86
N THR A 97 5.17 0.83 -19.56
CA THR A 97 5.91 2.08 -19.34
C THR A 97 6.89 2.33 -20.47
N ALA A 98 6.85 3.53 -21.04
CA ALA A 98 7.79 4.00 -22.06
C ALA A 98 8.45 5.31 -21.62
N GLY A 99 9.65 5.60 -22.12
CA GLY A 99 10.30 6.88 -21.86
C GLY A 99 9.52 8.05 -22.48
N ALA A 100 9.43 9.16 -21.73
CA ALA A 100 8.76 10.40 -22.14
C ALA A 100 9.66 11.61 -21.84
N GLY A 101 10.62 11.84 -22.73
CA GLY A 101 11.70 12.81 -22.55
C GLY A 101 12.96 12.15 -22.00
N GLY A 102 13.89 12.96 -21.47
CA GLY A 102 15.11 12.46 -20.83
C GLY A 102 14.91 12.03 -19.37
N SER A 103 13.91 12.59 -18.68
CA SER A 103 13.67 12.38 -17.24
C SER A 103 12.29 11.84 -16.89
N GLY A 104 11.40 11.71 -17.87
CA GLY A 104 10.01 11.31 -17.66
C GLY A 104 9.64 9.96 -18.26
N TYR A 105 8.49 9.48 -17.84
CA TYR A 105 7.90 8.21 -18.25
C TYR A 105 6.43 8.41 -18.60
N LEU A 106 5.94 7.61 -19.54
CA LEU A 106 4.54 7.48 -19.92
C LEU A 106 4.08 6.07 -19.58
N HIS A 107 3.16 5.98 -18.63
CA HIS A 107 2.52 4.74 -18.21
C HIS A 107 1.19 4.61 -18.96
N SER A 108 1.05 3.58 -19.77
CA SER A 108 -0.21 3.19 -20.42
C SER A 108 -0.80 2.04 -19.64
N ILE A 109 -1.97 2.28 -19.05
CA ILE A 109 -2.61 1.42 -18.06
C ILE A 109 -3.96 0.97 -18.62
N THR A 110 -4.18 -0.35 -18.67
CA THR A 110 -5.41 -0.96 -19.17
C THR A 110 -5.90 -2.06 -18.23
N PRO A 111 -7.20 -2.42 -18.27
CA PRO A 111 -7.70 -3.57 -17.53
C PRO A 111 -6.95 -4.85 -17.94
N ILE A 112 -6.40 -5.59 -16.97
CA ILE A 112 -5.79 -6.91 -17.20
C ILE A 112 -6.85 -7.88 -17.71
N SER A 113 -6.50 -8.74 -18.66
CA SER A 113 -7.38 -9.82 -19.10
C SER A 113 -7.27 -11.00 -18.14
N GLY A 114 -8.38 -11.45 -17.56
CA GLY A 114 -8.38 -12.59 -16.65
C GLY A 114 -7.65 -12.33 -15.33
N ASP A 115 -7.38 -13.40 -14.60
CA ASP A 115 -6.71 -13.33 -13.31
C ASP A 115 -5.19 -13.19 -13.48
N LEU A 116 -4.55 -12.53 -12.51
CA LEU A 116 -3.09 -12.37 -12.50
C LEU A 116 -2.42 -13.72 -12.22
N ASP A 117 -2.96 -14.46 -11.25
CA ASP A 117 -2.57 -15.82 -10.89
C ASP A 117 -3.75 -16.57 -10.24
N GLU A 118 -3.51 -17.80 -9.77
CA GLU A 118 -4.55 -18.64 -9.14
C GLU A 118 -5.17 -18.01 -7.87
N ALA A 119 -4.41 -17.18 -7.16
CA ALA A 119 -4.82 -16.59 -5.90
C ALA A 119 -5.28 -15.13 -6.04
N ARG A 120 -5.01 -14.46 -7.16
CA ARG A 120 -5.22 -13.02 -7.34
C ARG A 120 -5.74 -12.66 -8.71
N SER A 121 -6.82 -11.88 -8.74
CA SER A 121 -7.33 -11.30 -9.99
C SER A 121 -6.61 -10.02 -10.42
N ASN A 122 -5.99 -9.32 -9.47
CA ASN A 122 -5.39 -8.01 -9.66
C ASN A 122 -4.04 -7.95 -8.93
N PRO A 123 -3.10 -7.07 -9.34
CA PRO A 123 -1.87 -6.88 -8.60
C PRO A 123 -2.17 -6.35 -7.19
N SER A 124 -1.36 -6.80 -6.23
CA SER A 124 -1.39 -6.33 -4.86
C SER A 124 -0.16 -5.51 -4.52
N PHE A 125 -0.29 -4.62 -3.54
CA PHE A 125 0.79 -3.84 -2.97
C PHE A 125 0.89 -4.05 -1.46
N THR A 126 2.08 -3.82 -0.94
CA THR A 126 2.32 -3.68 0.49
C THR A 126 2.13 -2.23 0.89
N ALA A 127 1.43 -1.99 2.00
CA ALA A 127 1.27 -0.68 2.60
C ALA A 127 1.88 -0.64 3.99
N VAL A 128 2.55 0.46 4.32
CA VAL A 128 3.11 0.73 5.64
C VAL A 128 2.52 2.02 6.16
N GLN A 129 1.91 1.95 7.34
CA GLN A 129 1.32 3.09 8.01
C GLN A 129 2.06 3.40 9.31
N ARG A 130 2.44 4.66 9.48
CA ARG A 130 2.90 5.24 10.75
C ARG A 130 1.90 6.28 11.20
N LEU A 131 1.40 6.14 12.43
CA LEU A 131 0.42 7.06 13.01
C LEU A 131 1.13 8.10 13.88
N GLY A 132 0.91 9.37 13.59
CA GLY A 132 1.52 10.48 14.31
C GLY A 132 3.05 10.49 14.21
N SER A 133 3.69 11.13 15.19
CA SER A 133 5.15 11.08 15.38
C SER A 133 5.61 9.79 16.05
N SER A 134 4.71 8.82 16.27
CA SER A 134 5.08 7.57 16.93
C SER A 134 6.06 6.79 16.07
N VAL A 135 6.95 6.06 16.75
CA VAL A 135 7.92 5.19 16.10
C VAL A 135 7.26 3.88 15.65
N ALA A 136 6.07 3.58 16.18
CA ALA A 136 5.30 2.39 15.85
C ALA A 136 4.73 2.47 14.42
N LYS A 137 4.98 1.42 13.66
CA LYS A 137 4.53 1.25 12.28
C LYS A 137 3.77 -0.07 12.16
N ARG A 138 2.80 -0.10 11.24
CA ARG A 138 2.08 -1.31 10.83
C ARG A 138 2.21 -1.52 9.33
N LEU A 139 2.54 -2.73 8.93
CA LEU A 139 2.65 -3.18 7.55
C LEU A 139 1.44 -4.03 7.27
N PHE A 140 0.89 -3.85 6.07
CA PHE A 140 -0.23 -4.57 5.53
C PHE A 140 0.23 -5.15 4.20
N ALA A 141 0.37 -6.47 4.13
CA ALA A 141 0.65 -7.14 2.87
C ALA A 141 -0.66 -7.36 2.11
N SER A 142 -0.56 -7.50 0.80
CA SER A 142 -1.66 -7.84 -0.08
C SER A 142 -2.87 -6.93 0.04
N CYS A 143 -2.61 -5.63 -0.08
CA CYS A 143 -3.62 -4.63 -0.33
C CYS A 143 -3.92 -4.56 -1.83
N PHE A 144 -5.20 -4.43 -2.18
CA PHE A 144 -5.70 -4.35 -3.54
C PHE A 144 -6.56 -3.09 -3.70
N VAL A 145 -6.47 -2.44 -4.85
CA VAL A 145 -7.42 -1.37 -5.21
C VAL A 145 -8.69 -2.01 -5.76
N ASP A 146 -9.73 -2.05 -4.93
CA ASP A 146 -11.04 -2.57 -5.31
C ASP A 146 -11.78 -1.58 -6.21
N GLN A 147 -11.72 -0.30 -5.87
CA GLN A 147 -12.42 0.75 -6.59
C GLN A 147 -11.50 1.95 -6.79
N ALA A 148 -11.55 2.59 -7.96
CA ALA A 148 -10.92 3.88 -8.23
C ALA A 148 -11.99 4.85 -8.76
N THR A 149 -12.08 6.05 -8.17
CA THR A 149 -13.02 7.09 -8.59
C THR A 149 -12.26 8.37 -8.91
N LEU A 150 -12.34 8.82 -10.16
CA LEU A 150 -11.79 10.08 -10.64
C LEU A 150 -12.92 11.12 -10.74
N THR A 151 -12.73 12.28 -10.11
CA THR A 151 -13.70 13.38 -10.13
C THR A 151 -13.06 14.66 -10.62
N ALA A 152 -13.67 15.24 -11.65
CA ALA A 152 -13.34 16.56 -12.17
C ALA A 152 -14.56 17.47 -12.02
N ALA A 153 -14.58 18.28 -10.96
CA ALA A 153 -15.64 19.24 -10.69
C ALA A 153 -15.17 20.68 -10.98
N ALA A 154 -16.06 21.51 -11.51
CA ALA A 154 -15.80 22.92 -11.79
C ALA A 154 -15.28 23.64 -10.52
N ASP A 155 -14.36 24.59 -10.73
CA ASP A 155 -13.70 25.37 -9.67
C ASP A 155 -12.97 24.55 -8.58
N SER A 156 -12.63 23.29 -8.88
CA SER A 156 -11.91 22.38 -7.98
C SER A 156 -10.55 21.94 -8.54
N TRP A 157 -9.79 21.26 -7.69
CA TRP A 157 -8.70 20.39 -8.11
C TRP A 157 -9.26 19.08 -8.67
N LEU A 158 -8.49 18.44 -9.53
CA LEU A 158 -8.77 17.07 -9.92
C LEU A 158 -8.65 16.20 -8.67
N LYS A 159 -9.61 15.30 -8.46
CA LYS A 159 -9.62 14.38 -7.32
C LYS A 159 -9.56 12.95 -7.79
N ILE A 160 -8.86 12.11 -7.04
CA ILE A 160 -8.98 10.66 -7.19
C ILE A 160 -9.09 10.02 -5.82
N ALA A 161 -9.96 9.01 -5.70
CA ALA A 161 -10.14 8.22 -4.49
C ALA A 161 -10.03 6.73 -4.82
N GLY A 162 -9.44 5.96 -3.92
CA GLY A 162 -9.29 4.51 -4.03
C GLY A 162 -9.88 3.79 -2.83
N THR A 163 -10.75 2.80 -3.04
CA THR A 163 -11.18 1.87 -2.00
C THR A 163 -10.23 0.69 -1.99
N ILE A 164 -9.62 0.42 -0.83
CA ILE A 164 -8.60 -0.61 -0.66
C ILE A 164 -9.19 -1.75 0.15
N LYS A 165 -8.98 -2.99 -0.32
CA LYS A 165 -9.24 -4.22 0.42
C LYS A 165 -7.95 -4.98 0.56
N GLY A 166 -7.70 -5.58 1.71
CA GLY A 166 -6.50 -6.37 1.96
C GLY A 166 -6.80 -7.66 2.70
N THR A 167 -5.86 -8.58 2.67
CA THR A 167 -6.03 -9.92 3.25
C THR A 167 -6.08 -9.94 4.77
N GLY A 168 -5.62 -8.86 5.42
CA GLY A 168 -5.45 -8.79 6.86
C GLY A 168 -4.09 -9.26 7.36
N TYR A 169 -3.21 -9.72 6.46
CA TYR A 169 -1.81 -10.00 6.83
C TYR A 169 -1.17 -8.72 7.33
N THR A 170 -0.79 -8.71 8.61
CA THR A 170 -0.12 -7.57 9.21
C THR A 170 1.12 -7.96 9.98
N GLN A 171 2.06 -7.04 9.98
CA GLN A 171 3.21 -7.08 10.86
C GLN A 171 3.30 -5.74 11.58
N GLY A 172 3.68 -5.75 12.86
CA GLY A 172 4.04 -4.56 13.61
C GLY A 172 5.54 -4.53 13.86
N ASN A 173 6.11 -3.34 14.09
CA ASN A 173 7.51 -3.20 14.49
C ASN A 173 7.71 -3.18 16.03
N VAL A 174 6.64 -3.23 16.82
CA VAL A 174 6.75 -3.34 18.28
C VAL A 174 7.05 -4.79 18.64
N LYS A 175 8.12 -5.00 19.41
CA LYS A 175 8.52 -6.29 19.98
C LYS A 175 8.24 -6.31 21.47
N THR A 176 7.93 -7.50 21.97
CA THR A 176 7.92 -7.80 23.40
C THR A 176 9.10 -8.69 23.74
N ASP A 177 9.79 -8.36 24.83
CA ASP A 177 10.90 -9.15 25.37
C ASP A 177 10.61 -9.51 26.83
N GLN A 178 10.91 -10.76 27.18
CA GLN A 178 10.69 -11.30 28.51
C GLN A 178 12.02 -11.67 29.15
N VAL A 179 12.36 -10.97 30.23
CA VAL A 179 13.66 -11.05 30.88
C VAL A 179 13.46 -11.45 32.34
N ALA A 180 14.18 -12.47 32.80
CA ALA A 180 14.18 -12.84 34.22
C ALA A 180 14.86 -11.74 35.04
N GLY A 181 14.30 -11.41 36.20
CA GLY A 181 14.84 -10.38 37.09
C GLY A 181 14.16 -10.39 38.45
N TYR A 182 14.31 -9.28 39.18
CA TYR A 182 13.77 -9.08 40.51
C TYR A 182 12.94 -7.79 40.59
N GLU A 183 12.01 -7.73 41.53
CA GLU A 183 11.10 -6.58 41.70
C GLU A 183 11.81 -5.26 42.08
N ASP A 184 12.97 -5.37 42.73
CA ASP A 184 13.83 -4.26 43.16
C ASP A 184 14.90 -3.87 42.13
N ASP A 185 14.91 -4.48 40.94
CA ASP A 185 15.84 -4.14 39.86
C ASP A 185 15.72 -2.65 39.50
N ALA A 186 16.85 -1.94 39.51
CA ALA A 186 16.95 -0.56 39.01
C ALA A 186 17.30 -0.49 37.52
N SER A 187 17.66 -1.63 36.92
CA SER A 187 17.99 -1.73 35.50
C SER A 187 17.63 -3.09 34.94
N VAL A 188 17.15 -3.13 33.71
CA VAL A 188 16.82 -4.36 32.98
C VAL A 188 17.52 -4.34 31.63
N THR A 189 18.28 -5.40 31.32
CA THR A 189 18.96 -5.56 30.04
C THR A 189 18.10 -6.41 29.12
N LEU A 190 17.87 -5.95 27.89
CA LEU A 190 17.14 -6.72 26.88
C LEU A 190 17.91 -8.00 26.50
N SER A 191 17.20 -8.99 25.98
CA SER A 191 17.78 -10.29 25.62
C SER A 191 18.72 -10.22 24.41
N LEU A 192 18.41 -9.36 23.43
CA LEU A 192 19.13 -9.34 22.15
C LEU A 192 19.28 -7.98 21.48
N ASN A 193 18.26 -7.11 21.54
CA ASN A 193 18.15 -6.00 20.59
C ASN A 193 18.51 -4.65 21.23
N ALA A 194 18.99 -3.72 20.40
CA ALA A 194 18.95 -2.29 20.71
C ALA A 194 17.52 -1.75 20.64
N VAL A 195 17.34 -0.50 21.07
CA VAL A 195 16.06 0.24 21.00
C VAL A 195 16.18 1.36 19.97
N GLN A 196 15.16 1.54 19.14
CA GLN A 196 15.14 2.54 18.08
C GLN A 196 15.33 3.96 18.63
N GLY A 197 16.29 4.71 18.11
CA GLY A 197 16.45 6.13 18.42
C GLY A 197 17.90 6.62 18.34
N ALA A 198 18.10 7.73 17.62
CA ALA A 198 19.43 8.33 17.43
C ALA A 198 20.03 8.88 18.75
N ASP A 199 19.19 9.38 19.65
CA ASP A 199 19.59 9.89 20.96
C ASP A 199 18.81 9.20 22.10
N ALA A 200 19.19 9.50 23.34
CA ALA A 200 18.60 8.86 24.52
C ALA A 200 17.10 9.18 24.69
N ALA A 201 16.65 10.35 24.25
CA ALA A 201 15.24 10.75 24.34
C ALA A 201 14.40 9.98 23.32
N ALA A 202 14.86 9.88 22.07
CA ALA A 202 14.21 9.09 21.03
C ALA A 202 14.14 7.60 21.40
N ARG A 203 15.18 7.04 22.03
CA ARG A 203 15.15 5.67 22.54
C ARG A 203 14.15 5.46 23.66
N LEU A 204 14.05 6.44 24.56
CA LEU A 204 13.04 6.40 25.62
C LEU A 204 11.61 6.45 25.05
N GLU A 205 11.36 7.28 24.03
CA GLU A 205 10.07 7.36 23.34
C GLU A 205 9.69 6.05 22.60
N SER A 206 10.69 5.24 22.23
CA SER A 206 10.48 3.92 21.61
C SER A 206 10.13 2.81 22.60
N ILE A 207 10.16 3.07 23.92
CA ILE A 207 9.63 2.15 24.93
C ILE A 207 8.14 2.42 25.12
N HIS A 208 7.32 1.40 24.90
CA HIS A 208 5.87 1.48 25.04
C HIS A 208 5.41 1.12 26.45
N TYR A 209 6.01 0.10 27.04
CA TYR A 209 5.76 -0.31 28.43
C TYR A 209 6.91 -1.13 28.99
N ALA A 210 7.07 -1.05 30.31
CA ALA A 210 7.83 -2.01 31.09
C ALA A 210 6.95 -2.44 32.27
N ARG A 211 6.77 -3.74 32.44
CA ARG A 211 5.98 -4.28 33.56
C ARG A 211 6.64 -5.53 34.11
N PHE A 212 6.43 -5.79 35.39
CA PHE A 212 7.00 -6.93 36.09
C PHE A 212 5.90 -7.81 36.66
N LYS A 213 6.18 -9.11 36.75
CA LYS A 213 5.34 -10.09 37.43
C LYS A 213 6.21 -10.98 38.30
N ALA A 214 6.03 -10.88 39.62
CA ALA A 214 6.68 -11.75 40.58
C ALA A 214 6.19 -13.20 40.42
N VAL A 215 7.03 -14.17 40.79
CA VAL A 215 6.63 -15.59 40.79
C VAL A 215 5.49 -15.81 41.78
N GLY A 216 4.35 -16.29 41.28
CA GLY A 216 3.15 -16.56 42.09
C GLY A 216 2.10 -15.46 42.06
N ASP A 217 2.44 -14.27 41.57
CA ASP A 217 1.47 -13.18 41.45
C ASP A 217 0.49 -13.41 40.28
N ALA A 218 -0.73 -12.90 40.45
CA ALA A 218 -1.77 -12.98 39.41
C ALA A 218 -1.68 -11.85 38.38
N HIS A 219 -1.06 -10.72 38.73
CA HIS A 219 -1.14 -9.48 37.95
C HIS A 219 0.25 -8.92 37.62
N TRP A 220 0.29 -8.08 36.58
CA TRP A 220 1.47 -7.33 36.19
C TRP A 220 1.47 -5.95 36.87
N GLN A 221 2.63 -5.47 37.28
CA GLN A 221 2.84 -4.13 37.81
C GLN A 221 3.67 -3.30 36.84
N TYR A 222 3.25 -2.06 36.56
CA TYR A 222 3.93 -1.18 35.60
C TYR A 222 5.05 -0.39 36.25
N ALA A 223 6.26 -0.50 35.70
CA ALA A 223 7.41 0.32 36.11
C ALA A 223 7.59 1.50 35.15
N SER A 224 8.09 2.61 35.68
CA SER A 224 8.50 3.76 34.86
C SER A 224 9.91 3.55 34.35
N VAL A 225 10.12 3.73 33.05
CA VAL A 225 11.45 3.74 32.42
C VAL A 225 11.93 5.18 32.36
N THR A 226 13.16 5.44 32.83
CA THR A 226 13.72 6.80 32.90
C THR A 226 14.87 7.04 31.94
N ALA A 227 15.52 5.98 31.46
CA ALA A 227 16.59 6.06 30.47
C ALA A 227 16.73 4.74 29.71
N VAL A 228 17.25 4.81 28.49
CA VAL A 228 17.54 3.65 27.62
C VAL A 228 18.92 3.84 26.99
N SER A 229 19.80 2.87 27.18
CA SER A 229 21.15 2.90 26.61
C SER A 229 21.13 2.73 25.08
N GLY A 230 22.24 3.09 24.42
CA GLY A 230 22.43 2.86 22.98
C GLY A 230 23.12 1.54 22.67
N ASP A 231 23.25 0.65 23.66
CA ASP A 231 23.98 -0.62 23.53
C ASP A 231 23.12 -1.68 22.82
N THR A 232 23.75 -2.76 22.35
CA THR A 232 23.08 -3.97 21.85
C THR A 232 23.61 -5.18 22.62
N PRO A 233 22.81 -5.80 23.52
CA PRO A 233 21.44 -5.44 23.88
C PRO A 233 21.33 -4.12 24.67
N ALA A 234 20.20 -3.43 24.56
CA ALA A 234 19.99 -2.17 25.29
C ALA A 234 19.72 -2.42 26.79
N VAL A 235 20.15 -1.47 27.62
CA VAL A 235 19.91 -1.46 29.06
C VAL A 235 18.92 -0.36 29.40
N LEU A 236 17.81 -0.74 30.04
CA LEU A 236 16.77 0.18 30.51
C LEU A 236 17.03 0.52 31.97
N THR A 237 16.97 1.80 32.33
CA THR A 237 16.90 2.23 33.73
C THR A 237 15.42 2.31 34.12
N VAL A 238 15.02 1.54 35.13
CA VAL A 238 13.63 1.44 35.60
C VAL A 238 13.52 1.90 37.05
N THR A 239 12.34 2.38 37.44
CA THR A 239 12.04 2.65 38.85
C THR A 239 11.69 1.33 39.54
N PRO A 240 12.41 0.91 40.59
CA PRO A 240 12.06 -0.28 41.36
C PRO A 240 10.61 -0.23 41.85
N LEU A 241 9.89 -1.34 41.73
CA LEU A 241 8.46 -1.40 42.08
C LEU A 241 8.25 -1.56 43.58
N SER A 242 9.18 -2.25 44.23
CA SER A 242 9.19 -2.47 45.67
C SER A 242 10.64 -2.61 46.17
N ALA A 243 10.82 -2.64 47.49
CA ALA A 243 12.11 -2.94 48.12
C ALA A 243 12.31 -4.45 48.37
N SER A 244 11.33 -5.28 47.98
CA SER A 244 11.40 -6.74 48.06
C SER A 244 12.24 -7.28 46.91
N HIS A 245 13.06 -8.29 47.20
CA HIS A 245 13.91 -8.95 46.21
C HIS A 245 13.27 -10.24 45.70
N ASP A 246 12.01 -10.12 45.25
CA ASP A 246 11.23 -11.25 44.74
C ASP A 246 11.53 -11.48 43.26
N ALA A 247 11.88 -12.72 42.92
CA ALA A 247 12.17 -13.11 41.55
C ALA A 247 10.91 -13.08 40.69
N GLY A 248 11.06 -12.78 39.41
CA GLY A 248 9.95 -12.70 38.47
C GLY A 248 10.39 -12.52 37.03
N THR A 249 9.49 -11.97 36.23
CA THR A 249 9.72 -11.72 34.81
C THR A 249 9.35 -10.29 34.48
N TRP A 250 10.28 -9.59 33.83
CA TRP A 250 10.04 -8.32 33.15
C TRP A 250 9.46 -8.59 31.77
N ASP A 251 8.44 -7.83 31.38
CA ASP A 251 7.81 -7.84 30.08
C ASP A 251 7.90 -6.42 29.51
N ILE A 252 8.73 -6.27 28.48
CA ILE A 252 9.10 -4.96 27.94
C ILE A 252 8.61 -4.89 26.49
N GLY A 253 7.74 -3.92 26.22
CA GLY A 253 7.27 -3.59 24.88
C GLY A 253 8.05 -2.40 24.31
N TYR A 254 8.72 -2.58 23.18
CA TYR A 254 9.56 -1.55 22.58
C TYR A 254 9.65 -1.68 21.05
N VAL A 255 10.09 -0.62 20.38
CA VAL A 255 10.51 -0.68 18.97
C VAL A 255 12.03 -0.93 18.94
N PRO A 256 12.50 -2.07 18.44
CA PRO A 256 13.92 -2.33 18.30
C PRO A 256 14.54 -1.47 17.21
N ASP A 257 15.85 -1.25 17.27
CA ASP A 257 16.55 -0.44 16.28
C ASP A 257 16.50 -1.09 14.88
N GLU A 258 15.84 -0.41 13.95
CA GLU A 258 15.62 -0.84 12.57
C GLU A 258 16.89 -0.68 11.71
N GLU A 259 17.83 0.16 12.13
CA GLU A 259 19.06 0.46 11.38
C GLU A 259 20.29 -0.33 11.83
N THR A 260 20.23 -1.09 12.93
CA THR A 260 21.23 -2.13 13.19
C THR A 260 21.12 -3.24 12.13
N SER A 261 21.64 -2.97 10.94
CA SER A 261 21.98 -3.99 9.97
C SER A 261 23.05 -4.84 10.63
N LEU A 262 22.67 -6.05 11.03
CA LEU A 262 23.63 -6.97 11.62
C LEU A 262 24.62 -7.47 10.56
N VAL A 263 24.22 -7.37 9.29
CA VAL A 263 25.05 -7.60 8.11
C VAL A 263 24.66 -6.63 6.99
N ALA A 264 25.63 -5.95 6.41
CA ALA A 264 25.49 -5.22 5.13
C ALA A 264 26.72 -5.52 4.28
N SER A 265 26.53 -6.05 3.07
CA SER A 265 27.62 -6.57 2.24
C SER A 265 27.17 -6.70 0.77
N THR A 266 27.99 -7.39 -0.03
CA THR A 266 27.77 -7.65 -1.44
C THR A 266 27.78 -9.16 -1.69
N ALA A 267 26.79 -9.67 -2.42
CA ALA A 267 26.69 -11.08 -2.79
C ALA A 267 27.97 -11.54 -3.51
N THR A 268 28.64 -12.59 -3.01
CA THR A 268 29.90 -13.08 -3.62
C THR A 268 29.68 -14.11 -4.73
N SER A 269 28.47 -14.66 -4.83
CA SER A 269 28.12 -15.65 -5.85
C SER A 269 26.67 -15.48 -6.29
N ASP A 270 26.37 -15.91 -7.52
CA ASP A 270 24.99 -16.02 -7.95
C ASP A 270 24.25 -17.07 -7.08
N PRO A 271 23.01 -16.80 -6.64
CA PRO A 271 22.18 -17.82 -6.03
C PRO A 271 21.89 -18.93 -7.05
N PRO A 272 21.67 -20.18 -6.63
CA PRO A 272 21.25 -21.24 -7.53
C PRO A 272 19.91 -20.88 -8.19
N ASN A 273 19.73 -21.27 -9.45
CA ASN A 273 18.48 -21.09 -10.17
C ASN A 273 17.47 -22.20 -9.83
N ASP A 274 17.10 -22.26 -8.55
CA ASP A 274 16.14 -23.19 -7.99
C ASP A 274 15.36 -22.54 -6.83
N THR A 275 14.46 -23.28 -6.18
CA THR A 275 13.62 -22.78 -5.09
C THR A 275 14.23 -22.96 -3.70
N THR A 276 15.52 -23.28 -3.59
CA THR A 276 16.19 -23.42 -2.29
C THR A 276 16.33 -22.09 -1.59
N GLY A 277 16.41 -20.99 -2.35
CA GLY A 277 16.57 -19.64 -1.83
C GLY A 277 17.90 -19.41 -1.12
N VAL A 278 18.92 -20.19 -1.46
CA VAL A 278 20.26 -20.04 -0.85
C VAL A 278 20.97 -18.82 -1.44
N PHE A 279 21.37 -17.92 -0.55
CA PHE A 279 22.15 -16.74 -0.83
C PHE A 279 23.51 -16.86 -0.11
N THR A 280 24.62 -16.78 -0.85
CA THR A 280 25.95 -17.00 -0.27
C THR A 280 26.80 -15.73 -0.32
N ASP A 281 27.30 -15.34 0.85
CA ASP A 281 28.32 -14.31 1.02
C ASP A 281 29.49 -14.87 1.82
N SER A 282 30.58 -15.15 1.10
CA SER A 282 31.85 -15.61 1.69
C SER A 282 32.71 -14.48 2.26
N GLY A 283 32.33 -13.22 2.01
CA GLY A 283 32.97 -12.01 2.53
C GLY A 283 32.54 -11.63 3.94
N VAL A 284 31.47 -12.24 4.47
CA VAL A 284 30.96 -12.01 5.82
C VAL A 284 30.90 -13.33 6.60
N THR A 285 31.26 -13.27 7.88
CA THR A 285 31.06 -14.35 8.84
C THR A 285 29.84 -14.03 9.71
N MET A 286 28.77 -14.78 9.53
CA MET A 286 27.52 -14.69 10.27
C MET A 286 27.51 -15.69 11.43
N VAL A 287 26.80 -15.38 12.52
CA VAL A 287 26.56 -16.35 13.59
C VAL A 287 25.42 -17.27 13.15
N VAL A 288 25.62 -18.58 13.27
CA VAL A 288 24.62 -19.60 12.88
C VAL A 288 23.29 -19.34 13.60
N ASP A 289 22.18 -19.46 12.87
CA ASP A 289 20.80 -19.25 13.31
C ASP A 289 20.44 -17.82 13.80
N GLU A 290 21.40 -16.91 13.88
CA GLU A 290 21.18 -15.57 14.42
C GLU A 290 20.20 -14.74 13.55
N HIS A 291 20.13 -14.99 12.25
CA HIS A 291 19.33 -14.23 11.30
C HIS A 291 18.00 -14.90 10.93
N ILE A 292 17.65 -16.03 11.55
CA ILE A 292 16.35 -16.69 11.31
C ILE A 292 15.20 -15.76 11.71
N GLY A 293 14.22 -15.62 10.81
CA GLY A 293 13.07 -14.74 10.97
C GLY A 293 13.32 -13.26 10.65
N ARG A 294 14.58 -12.88 10.40
CA ARG A 294 14.96 -11.55 9.89
C ARG A 294 14.70 -11.49 8.38
N TRP A 295 14.95 -10.32 7.77
CA TRP A 295 14.70 -10.09 6.36
C TRP A 295 15.98 -9.80 5.61
N LEU A 296 16.16 -10.50 4.49
CA LEU A 296 17.14 -10.18 3.47
C LEU A 296 16.55 -9.08 2.59
N VAL A 297 17.27 -7.96 2.43
CA VAL A 297 16.86 -6.84 1.57
C VAL A 297 17.94 -6.59 0.54
N ILE A 298 17.56 -6.60 -0.74
CA ILE A 298 18.47 -6.30 -1.84
C ILE A 298 18.41 -4.80 -2.14
N LEU A 299 19.58 -4.18 -2.26
CA LEU A 299 19.75 -2.74 -2.37
C LEU A 299 20.16 -2.30 -3.79
N SER A 300 20.59 -3.25 -4.64
CA SER A 300 21.01 -2.95 -6.02
C SER A 300 20.62 -4.06 -7.00
N GLY A 301 20.84 -3.82 -8.28
CA GLY A 301 20.54 -4.78 -9.34
C GLY A 301 19.05 -4.84 -9.68
N THR A 302 18.68 -5.87 -10.46
CA THR A 302 17.30 -6.08 -10.92
C THR A 302 16.36 -6.43 -9.76
N ALA A 303 16.90 -7.04 -8.71
CA ALA A 303 16.16 -7.37 -7.50
C ALA A 303 16.12 -6.23 -6.46
N SER A 304 16.60 -5.02 -6.77
CA SER A 304 16.62 -3.91 -5.83
C SER A 304 15.21 -3.61 -5.27
N GLY A 305 15.12 -3.48 -3.96
CA GLY A 305 13.86 -3.27 -3.23
C GLY A 305 13.11 -4.55 -2.86
N ARG A 306 13.52 -5.72 -3.38
CA ARG A 306 12.93 -7.00 -2.98
C ARG A 306 13.41 -7.40 -1.59
N ILE A 307 12.49 -8.01 -0.83
CA ILE A 307 12.75 -8.47 0.53
C ILE A 307 12.27 -9.91 0.68
N TRP A 308 13.00 -10.71 1.44
CA TRP A 308 12.61 -12.08 1.75
C TRP A 308 12.88 -12.44 3.20
N LYS A 309 12.01 -13.24 3.77
CA LYS A 309 12.19 -13.74 5.12
C LYS A 309 13.26 -14.82 5.12
N ILE A 310 14.26 -14.63 5.97
CA ILE A 310 15.33 -15.61 6.19
C ILE A 310 14.74 -16.73 7.04
N THR A 311 14.73 -17.94 6.50
CA THR A 311 14.24 -19.15 7.16
C THR A 311 15.33 -19.93 7.86
N ASP A 312 16.57 -19.76 7.41
CA ASP A 312 17.77 -20.42 7.97
C ASP A 312 19.01 -19.55 7.67
N ASN A 313 20.05 -19.63 8.50
CA ASN A 313 21.34 -19.06 8.18
C ASN A 313 22.51 -19.85 8.76
N THR A 314 23.57 -19.98 7.96
CA THR A 314 24.85 -20.54 8.41
C THR A 314 25.88 -19.42 8.53
N VAL A 315 27.17 -19.79 8.60
CA VAL A 315 28.29 -18.85 8.70
C VAL A 315 28.42 -17.95 7.47
N THR A 316 28.09 -18.44 6.27
CA THR A 316 28.27 -17.68 5.02
C THR A 316 27.03 -17.71 4.13
N THR A 317 25.92 -18.28 4.61
CA THR A 317 24.71 -18.43 3.79
C THR A 317 23.49 -17.93 4.54
N LEU A 318 22.60 -17.28 3.78
CA LEU A 318 21.23 -16.97 4.17
C LEU A 318 20.30 -17.81 3.30
N THR A 319 19.28 -18.43 3.88
CA THR A 319 18.33 -19.24 3.12
C THR A 319 16.95 -18.60 3.22
N CYS A 320 16.33 -18.32 2.08
CA CYS A 320 14.95 -17.84 1.94
C CYS A 320 14.09 -18.94 1.29
N SER A 321 13.71 -19.95 2.08
CA SER A 321 13.12 -21.19 1.55
C SER A 321 11.88 -20.95 0.68
N GLY A 322 11.80 -21.67 -0.44
CA GLY A 322 10.67 -21.59 -1.38
C GLY A 322 10.79 -20.47 -2.40
N ILE A 323 11.85 -19.64 -2.33
CA ILE A 323 12.08 -18.53 -3.25
C ILE A 323 13.19 -18.89 -4.24
N ASN A 324 12.96 -18.63 -5.52
CA ASN A 324 14.02 -18.64 -6.52
C ASN A 324 14.64 -17.25 -6.65
N LEU A 325 15.68 -16.98 -5.84
CA LEU A 325 16.37 -15.69 -5.80
C LEU A 325 17.01 -15.32 -7.15
N TYR A 326 17.48 -16.31 -7.91
CA TYR A 326 18.03 -16.07 -9.24
C TYR A 326 16.96 -15.61 -10.23
N ALA A 327 15.79 -16.27 -10.23
CA ALA A 327 14.65 -15.87 -11.05
C ALA A 327 14.10 -14.50 -10.65
N ALA A 328 14.17 -14.17 -9.35
CA ALA A 328 13.84 -12.86 -8.82
C ALA A 328 14.85 -11.75 -9.18
N GLY A 329 15.96 -12.10 -9.85
CA GLY A 329 16.92 -11.13 -10.39
C GLY A 329 18.14 -10.86 -9.51
N VAL A 330 18.33 -11.60 -8.41
CA VAL A 330 19.53 -11.46 -7.55
C VAL A 330 20.75 -12.03 -8.26
N ARG A 331 21.86 -11.29 -8.27
CA ARG A 331 23.13 -11.67 -8.90
C ARG A 331 24.32 -11.44 -7.97
N SER A 332 25.44 -12.09 -8.29
CA SER A 332 26.74 -11.75 -7.72
C SER A 332 27.05 -10.28 -7.96
N GLY A 333 27.56 -9.58 -6.94
CA GLY A 333 27.80 -8.15 -6.98
C GLY A 333 26.63 -7.28 -6.50
N ASP A 334 25.44 -7.84 -6.28
CA ASP A 334 24.34 -7.09 -5.68
C ASP A 334 24.61 -6.80 -4.20
N SER A 335 24.41 -5.55 -3.80
CA SER A 335 24.47 -5.14 -2.40
C SER A 335 23.20 -5.53 -1.66
N TYR A 336 23.35 -5.96 -0.41
CA TYR A 336 22.25 -6.41 0.43
C TYR A 336 22.46 -5.99 1.88
N LYS A 337 21.39 -6.09 2.66
CA LYS A 337 21.46 -6.03 4.13
C LYS A 337 20.51 -7.02 4.78
N VAL A 338 20.86 -7.46 5.97
CA VAL A 338 19.97 -8.20 6.88
C VAL A 338 19.42 -7.24 7.90
N VAL A 339 18.09 -7.14 7.96
CA VAL A 339 17.38 -6.25 8.87
C VAL A 339 16.40 -7.06 9.72
N GLN A 340 16.23 -6.63 10.96
CA GLN A 340 15.31 -7.31 11.88
C GLN A 340 13.87 -7.28 11.39
N PHE A 341 13.51 -6.19 10.72
CA PHE A 341 12.22 -5.98 10.07
C PHE A 341 12.51 -5.64 8.62
N GLY A 342 11.82 -6.28 7.65
CA GLY A 342 11.92 -5.96 6.21
C GLY A 342 11.45 -4.55 5.82
N TRP A 343 11.34 -3.66 6.79
CA TRP A 343 10.78 -2.33 6.69
C TRP A 343 11.96 -1.39 6.54
N LEU A 344 12.22 -0.98 5.31
CA LEU A 344 13.19 0.07 5.05
C LEU A 344 12.72 1.38 5.73
N PRO A 345 13.64 2.31 6.01
CA PRO A 345 13.24 3.68 6.33
C PRO A 345 12.20 4.14 5.32
N LEU A 346 11.13 4.76 5.81
CA LEU A 346 10.02 5.17 4.95
C LEU A 346 10.58 6.02 3.80
N PRO A 347 10.25 5.67 2.55
CA PRO A 347 10.81 6.33 1.39
C PRO A 347 10.51 7.83 1.41
N ALA A 348 11.36 8.59 0.71
CA ALA A 348 11.11 10.00 0.54
C ALA A 348 9.77 10.21 -0.17
N ARG A 349 9.05 11.23 0.27
CA ARG A 349 7.80 11.61 -0.39
C ARG A 349 8.09 12.10 -1.80
N VAL A 350 7.38 11.53 -2.77
CA VAL A 350 7.39 12.04 -4.13
C VAL A 350 6.65 13.37 -4.17
N SER A 351 7.31 14.39 -4.73
CA SER A 351 6.80 15.76 -4.79
C SER A 351 6.45 16.13 -6.22
N GLU A 352 5.18 15.98 -6.58
CA GLU A 352 4.64 16.42 -7.87
C GLU A 352 3.66 17.60 -7.71
N PRO A 353 3.48 18.45 -8.72
CA PRO A 353 2.48 19.50 -8.68
C PRO A 353 1.07 18.91 -8.83
N PRO A 354 0.08 19.36 -8.02
CA PRO A 354 -1.30 18.91 -8.18
C PRO A 354 -1.92 19.46 -9.47
N LEU A 355 -2.88 18.71 -10.02
CA LEU A 355 -3.55 19.00 -11.28
C LEU A 355 -4.87 19.75 -11.07
N ARG A 356 -5.09 20.82 -11.83
CA ARG A 356 -6.28 21.67 -11.73
C ARG A 356 -7.33 21.23 -12.74
N VAL A 357 -8.62 21.32 -12.38
CA VAL A 357 -9.71 21.06 -13.34
C VAL A 357 -9.72 22.09 -14.47
N SER A 358 -9.21 23.30 -14.25
CA SER A 358 -9.03 24.29 -15.33
C SER A 358 -8.11 23.83 -16.46
N GLY A 359 -7.27 22.82 -16.23
CA GLY A 359 -6.41 22.18 -17.25
C GLY A 359 -7.01 20.91 -17.84
N VAL A 360 -8.28 20.63 -17.57
CA VAL A 360 -9.00 19.46 -18.09
C VAL A 360 -9.66 19.79 -19.43
N TYR A 361 -9.47 18.89 -20.39
CA TYR A 361 -10.09 18.89 -21.70
C TYR A 361 -10.92 17.62 -21.85
N LEU A 362 -12.21 17.76 -22.16
CA LEU A 362 -13.10 16.64 -22.43
C LEU A 362 -13.51 16.67 -23.90
N HIS A 363 -13.26 15.60 -24.64
CA HIS A 363 -13.77 15.40 -25.99
C HIS A 363 -14.88 14.34 -25.98
N LEU A 364 -16.03 14.67 -26.57
CA LEU A 364 -17.16 13.76 -26.74
C LEU A 364 -17.40 13.46 -28.23
N GLY A 365 -17.64 12.20 -28.58
CA GLY A 365 -18.11 11.86 -29.93
C GLY A 365 -17.00 11.61 -30.97
N GLY A 366 -15.78 11.31 -30.53
CA GLY A 366 -14.66 10.94 -31.40
C GLY A 366 -14.37 9.44 -31.38
N ALA A 367 -13.22 9.04 -31.91
CA ALA A 367 -12.77 7.64 -31.89
C ALA A 367 -11.28 7.56 -31.50
N TRP A 368 -10.92 6.52 -30.74
CA TRP A 368 -9.53 6.19 -30.46
C TRP A 368 -8.95 5.32 -31.58
N ASN A 369 -7.78 5.67 -32.11
CA ASN A 369 -7.14 4.92 -33.19
C ASN A 369 -5.92 4.08 -32.75
N GLY A 370 -5.71 3.94 -31.43
CA GLY A 370 -4.54 3.27 -30.86
C GLY A 370 -3.39 4.21 -30.50
N SER A 371 -3.37 5.43 -31.04
CA SER A 371 -2.28 6.40 -30.81
C SER A 371 -2.77 7.78 -30.37
N ALA A 372 -3.91 8.21 -30.88
CA ALA A 372 -4.50 9.51 -30.62
C ALA A 372 -6.03 9.44 -30.74
N PHE A 373 -6.70 10.33 -30.03
CA PHE A 373 -8.13 10.54 -30.16
C PHE A 373 -8.42 11.40 -31.40
N GLN A 374 -9.31 10.93 -32.28
CA GLN A 374 -9.65 11.58 -33.55
C GLN A 374 -11.08 12.11 -33.52
N GLY A 375 -11.24 13.38 -33.91
CA GLY A 375 -12.53 14.05 -33.96
C GLY A 375 -13.12 14.36 -32.58
N GLY A 376 -14.45 14.39 -32.50
CA GLY A 376 -15.19 14.75 -31.30
C GLY A 376 -15.33 16.25 -31.06
N TYR A 377 -16.28 16.59 -30.21
CA TYR A 377 -16.59 17.94 -29.74
C TYR A 377 -15.94 18.18 -28.38
N GLN A 378 -15.16 19.25 -28.27
CA GLN A 378 -14.49 19.60 -27.02
C GLN A 378 -15.44 20.37 -26.09
N LEU A 379 -15.76 19.79 -24.93
CA LEU A 379 -16.40 20.46 -23.81
C LEU A 379 -15.34 21.11 -22.92
N ALA A 380 -15.34 22.45 -22.85
CA ALA A 380 -14.44 23.18 -21.98
C ALA A 380 -15.16 24.13 -21.00
N ALA A 381 -16.27 24.74 -21.39
CA ALA A 381 -16.99 25.73 -20.58
C ALA A 381 -18.28 25.25 -19.89
N PRO A 382 -19.07 24.30 -20.45
CA PRO A 382 -20.33 23.91 -19.82
C PRO A 382 -20.20 22.76 -18.82
N LEU A 383 -19.04 22.08 -18.71
CA LEU A 383 -18.88 20.94 -17.81
C LEU A 383 -18.86 21.40 -16.35
N LYS A 384 -19.82 20.92 -15.56
CA LYS A 384 -19.89 21.14 -14.11
C LYS A 384 -19.18 20.05 -13.35
N GLU A 385 -19.43 18.80 -13.72
CA GLU A 385 -18.83 17.65 -13.05
C GLU A 385 -18.69 16.47 -14.01
N LEU A 386 -17.58 15.76 -13.89
CA LEU A 386 -17.38 14.43 -14.44
C LEU A 386 -16.94 13.52 -13.31
N VAL A 387 -17.63 12.39 -13.16
CA VAL A 387 -17.25 11.32 -12.23
C VAL A 387 -17.13 10.02 -12.98
N TRP A 388 -15.94 9.44 -12.97
CA TRP A 388 -15.69 8.09 -13.43
C TRP A 388 -15.35 7.19 -12.26
N THR A 389 -16.04 6.06 -12.14
CA THR A 389 -15.75 5.03 -11.14
C THR A 389 -15.48 3.71 -11.85
N PHE A 390 -14.36 3.09 -11.50
CA PHE A 390 -14.01 1.71 -11.86
C PHE A 390 -14.07 0.85 -10.60
N ASN A 391 -14.69 -0.33 -10.68
CA ASN A 391 -14.85 -1.26 -9.57
C ASN A 391 -14.51 -2.69 -10.00
N ASN A 392 -13.59 -3.33 -9.30
CA ASN A 392 -13.22 -4.73 -9.51
C ASN A 392 -14.13 -5.72 -8.78
N ASN A 393 -14.85 -5.32 -7.74
CA ASN A 393 -15.61 -6.22 -6.86
C ASN A 393 -14.75 -7.38 -6.34
N LEU A 394 -13.52 -7.07 -5.90
CA LEU A 394 -12.61 -8.01 -5.27
C LEU A 394 -13.15 -8.48 -3.94
N THR A 395 -12.98 -9.77 -3.68
CA THR A 395 -13.36 -10.40 -2.41
C THR A 395 -12.15 -11.17 -1.87
N PRO A 396 -11.45 -10.62 -0.86
CA PRO A 396 -10.52 -11.41 -0.05
C PRO A 396 -11.26 -12.57 0.61
N GLN A 397 -10.72 -13.78 0.52
CA GLN A 397 -11.34 -15.01 0.99
C GLN A 397 -10.31 -15.88 1.73
N PHE A 398 -10.82 -16.58 2.73
CA PHE A 398 -10.09 -17.63 3.44
C PHE A 398 -10.45 -18.95 2.77
N THR A 399 -9.46 -19.68 2.26
CA THR A 399 -9.68 -20.92 1.53
C THR A 399 -9.23 -22.14 2.34
N PRO A 400 -9.88 -23.31 2.15
CA PRO A 400 -9.45 -24.54 2.82
C PRO A 400 -8.02 -24.93 2.44
N GLY A 401 -7.20 -25.31 3.42
CA GLY A 401 -5.83 -25.79 3.18
C GLY A 401 -4.75 -24.71 3.13
N SER A 402 -5.10 -23.44 3.39
CA SER A 402 -4.18 -22.29 3.44
C SER A 402 -3.08 -22.43 4.51
N GLY A 403 -3.34 -23.21 5.56
CA GLY A 403 -2.45 -23.36 6.72
C GLY A 403 -2.48 -22.16 7.68
N THR A 404 -3.37 -21.19 7.48
CA THR A 404 -3.54 -20.03 8.36
C THR A 404 -5.01 -19.68 8.56
N ASP A 405 -5.36 -19.35 9.79
CA ASP A 405 -6.67 -18.85 10.23
C ASP A 405 -6.67 -17.34 10.48
N ALA A 406 -5.49 -16.69 10.45
CA ALA A 406 -5.33 -15.30 10.85
C ALA A 406 -5.66 -14.27 9.73
N PHE A 407 -5.49 -14.65 8.46
CA PHE A 407 -5.67 -13.76 7.31
C PHE A 407 -6.10 -14.53 6.05
N ALA A 408 -6.69 -13.80 5.10
CA ALA A 408 -7.11 -14.36 3.82
C ALA A 408 -5.92 -14.73 2.94
N ASP A 409 -6.06 -15.80 2.15
CA ASP A 409 -5.02 -16.36 1.28
C ASP A 409 -5.39 -16.28 -0.21
N ARG A 410 -6.54 -15.66 -0.52
CA ARG A 410 -6.99 -15.46 -1.89
C ARG A 410 -7.77 -14.15 -2.05
N ALA A 411 -7.67 -13.51 -3.21
CA ALA A 411 -8.47 -12.33 -3.56
C ALA A 411 -8.88 -12.37 -5.05
N LEU A 412 -10.09 -12.86 -5.31
CA LEU A 412 -10.63 -12.97 -6.66
C LEU A 412 -11.74 -11.93 -6.90
N ARG A 413 -11.88 -11.52 -8.16
CA ARG A 413 -12.96 -10.64 -8.58
C ARG A 413 -14.16 -11.43 -9.07
N SER A 414 -15.37 -10.95 -8.76
CA SER A 414 -16.60 -11.54 -9.30
C SER A 414 -16.99 -10.96 -10.66
N GLY A 415 -16.64 -9.70 -10.92
CA GLY A 415 -16.93 -9.01 -12.18
C GLY A 415 -16.56 -7.53 -12.08
N ARG A 416 -16.31 -6.88 -13.22
CA ARG A 416 -15.96 -5.45 -13.26
C ARG A 416 -17.20 -4.60 -13.47
N GLY A 417 -17.29 -3.50 -12.74
CA GLY A 417 -18.28 -2.46 -12.94
C GLY A 417 -17.61 -1.14 -13.30
N GLN A 418 -18.19 -0.39 -14.24
CA GLN A 418 -17.77 0.96 -14.53
C GLN A 418 -18.97 1.88 -14.65
N THR A 419 -18.87 3.07 -14.07
CA THR A 419 -19.87 4.12 -14.24
C THR A 419 -19.15 5.40 -14.64
N LEU A 420 -19.74 6.12 -15.59
CA LEU A 420 -19.29 7.45 -15.97
C LEU A 420 -20.51 8.36 -15.99
N THR A 421 -20.44 9.44 -15.23
CA THR A 421 -21.50 10.45 -15.16
C THR A 421 -20.93 11.80 -15.57
N LEU A 422 -21.74 12.55 -16.31
CA LEU A 422 -21.42 13.88 -16.82
C LEU A 422 -22.54 14.82 -16.41
N ASP A 423 -22.19 15.94 -15.78
CA ASP A 423 -23.10 17.06 -15.54
C ASP A 423 -22.59 18.29 -16.28
N LYS A 424 -23.44 18.89 -17.13
CA LYS A 424 -23.13 20.10 -17.88
C LYS A 424 -24.28 21.10 -17.90
N ASP A 425 -23.97 22.35 -18.17
CA ASP A 425 -24.97 23.33 -18.62
C ASP A 425 -25.64 22.84 -19.92
N CYS A 426 -26.97 22.81 -19.93
CA CYS A 426 -27.76 22.39 -21.09
C CYS A 426 -27.83 23.52 -22.13
N ARG A 427 -26.78 23.65 -22.96
CA ARG A 427 -26.72 24.64 -24.05
C ARG A 427 -26.94 24.05 -25.45
N ASP A 428 -26.79 22.75 -25.57
CA ASP A 428 -26.92 21.99 -26.81
C ASP A 428 -27.75 20.73 -26.58
N TRP A 429 -28.25 20.16 -27.68
CA TRP A 429 -29.05 18.93 -27.70
C TRP A 429 -28.20 17.72 -28.11
N LEU A 430 -26.87 17.80 -28.03
CA LEU A 430 -26.00 16.79 -28.63
C LEU A 430 -26.13 15.42 -27.94
N LEU A 431 -26.17 15.41 -26.60
CA LEU A 431 -26.30 14.16 -25.84
C LEU A 431 -27.69 13.55 -26.00
N GLN A 432 -28.73 14.36 -25.93
CA GLN A 432 -30.10 13.88 -26.18
C GLN A 432 -30.31 13.35 -27.60
N GLN A 433 -29.70 13.95 -28.62
CA GLN A 433 -29.74 13.40 -29.98
C GLN A 433 -29.03 12.03 -30.04
N ARG A 434 -27.82 11.93 -29.50
CA ARG A 434 -27.05 10.67 -29.47
C ARG A 434 -27.78 9.57 -28.70
N LEU A 435 -28.48 9.93 -27.63
CA LEU A 435 -29.34 9.02 -26.87
C LEU A 435 -30.52 8.53 -27.72
N ALA A 436 -31.21 9.43 -28.44
CA ALA A 436 -32.32 9.08 -29.33
C ALA A 436 -31.88 8.19 -30.50
N ASP A 437 -30.68 8.44 -31.03
CA ASP A 437 -30.09 7.66 -32.13
C ASP A 437 -29.44 6.34 -31.66
N ASN A 438 -29.32 6.15 -30.34
CA ASN A 438 -28.62 5.02 -29.72
C ASN A 438 -27.19 4.83 -30.28
N GLU A 439 -26.49 5.96 -30.50
CA GLU A 439 -25.16 5.99 -31.10
C GLU A 439 -24.09 5.60 -30.07
N THR A 440 -23.12 4.78 -30.48
CA THR A 440 -21.89 4.53 -29.70
C THR A 440 -20.75 5.41 -30.20
N PHE A 441 -19.96 5.96 -29.28
CA PHE A 441 -18.86 6.86 -29.61
C PHE A 441 -17.74 6.79 -28.57
N GLY A 442 -16.61 7.47 -28.79
CA GLY A 442 -15.52 7.57 -27.81
C GLY A 442 -15.58 8.83 -26.95
N ILE A 443 -15.05 8.74 -25.73
CA ILE A 443 -14.82 9.87 -24.82
C ILE A 443 -13.34 9.94 -24.46
N HIS A 444 -12.80 11.16 -24.41
CA HIS A 444 -11.40 11.38 -24.05
C HIS A 444 -11.29 12.55 -23.06
N LEU A 445 -10.69 12.25 -21.90
CA LEU A 445 -10.40 13.18 -20.84
C LEU A 445 -8.90 13.40 -20.76
N LEU A 446 -8.44 14.64 -20.85
CA LEU A 446 -7.02 15.00 -20.73
C LEU A 446 -6.85 16.08 -19.68
N CYS A 447 -6.04 15.84 -18.66
CA CYS A 447 -5.66 16.83 -17.67
C CYS A 447 -4.15 17.07 -17.74
N GLU A 448 -3.75 18.32 -18.00
CA GLU A 448 -2.33 18.71 -18.06
C GLU A 448 -1.95 19.62 -16.88
N GLY A 449 -0.78 19.34 -16.31
CA GLY A 449 -0.12 20.13 -15.29
C GLY A 449 1.02 20.98 -15.85
N PRO A 450 1.91 21.49 -14.98
CA PRO A 450 3.11 22.20 -15.42
C PRO A 450 4.10 21.25 -16.12
N GLU A 451 5.00 21.85 -16.89
CA GLU A 451 6.12 21.15 -17.52
C GLU A 451 7.16 20.72 -16.47
N TYR A 452 7.59 19.46 -16.53
CA TYR A 452 8.77 18.98 -15.78
C TYR A 452 10.02 18.97 -16.65
N GLU A 453 9.85 18.95 -17.97
CA GLU A 453 10.89 19.00 -18.99
C GLU A 453 10.30 19.68 -20.24
N ALA A 454 11.12 20.30 -21.08
CA ALA A 454 10.64 21.04 -22.25
C ALA A 454 9.77 20.15 -23.16
N GLY A 455 8.51 20.52 -23.36
CA GLY A 455 7.55 19.74 -24.15
C GLY A 455 6.91 18.55 -23.41
N HIS A 456 7.24 18.34 -22.14
CA HIS A 456 6.73 17.25 -21.31
C HIS A 456 6.10 17.76 -20.00
N LYS A 457 4.80 17.54 -19.86
CA LYS A 457 3.99 17.95 -18.72
C LYS A 457 3.59 16.76 -17.86
N TYR A 458 3.37 17.01 -16.57
CA TYR A 458 2.59 16.06 -15.77
C TYR A 458 1.20 15.93 -16.38
N GLN A 459 0.74 14.70 -16.63
CA GLN A 459 -0.47 14.47 -17.41
C GLN A 459 -1.24 13.28 -16.88
N ILE A 460 -2.57 13.39 -16.85
CA ILE A 460 -3.49 12.25 -16.72
C ILE A 460 -4.43 12.31 -17.92
N GLU A 461 -4.39 11.27 -18.73
CA GLU A 461 -5.28 11.05 -19.87
C GLU A 461 -6.11 9.79 -19.60
N VAL A 462 -7.43 9.87 -19.79
CA VAL A 462 -8.34 8.72 -19.70
C VAL A 462 -9.16 8.68 -20.97
N VAL A 463 -9.06 7.57 -21.68
CA VAL A 463 -9.76 7.32 -22.95
C VAL A 463 -10.74 6.18 -22.73
N PHE A 464 -12.00 6.42 -23.09
CA PHE A 464 -13.05 5.42 -23.20
C PHE A 464 -13.29 5.19 -24.70
N PRO A 465 -12.73 4.12 -25.29
CA PRO A 465 -12.75 3.93 -26.74
C PRO A 465 -14.18 3.83 -27.30
N LYS A 466 -15.08 3.22 -26.52
CA LYS A 466 -16.47 2.98 -26.90
C LYS A 466 -17.40 3.14 -25.70
N VAL A 467 -18.37 4.02 -25.84
CA VAL A 467 -19.41 4.28 -24.84
C VAL A 467 -20.78 4.41 -25.50
N GLY A 468 -21.83 4.23 -24.70
CA GLY A 468 -23.21 4.58 -25.06
C GLY A 468 -23.84 5.46 -23.98
N LEU A 469 -24.94 6.14 -24.30
CA LEU A 469 -25.71 6.90 -23.32
C LEU A 469 -26.86 6.05 -22.78
N LEU A 470 -27.01 6.01 -21.45
CA LEU A 470 -28.16 5.39 -20.78
C LEU A 470 -29.26 6.40 -20.51
N SER A 471 -28.86 7.61 -20.10
CA SER A 471 -29.77 8.72 -19.82
C SER A 471 -29.07 10.05 -20.13
N ALA A 472 -29.87 11.07 -20.40
CA ALA A 472 -29.46 12.46 -20.59
C ALA A 472 -30.61 13.35 -20.07
N GLU A 473 -30.73 13.44 -18.75
CA GLU A 473 -31.84 14.11 -18.08
C GLU A 473 -31.59 15.63 -18.06
N VAL A 474 -32.57 16.40 -18.54
CA VAL A 474 -32.56 17.86 -18.44
C VAL A 474 -33.20 18.28 -17.13
N GLY A 475 -32.48 19.08 -16.34
CA GLY A 475 -32.92 19.62 -15.07
C GLY A 475 -32.67 21.12 -14.96
N GLU A 476 -32.86 21.64 -13.75
CA GLU A 476 -32.51 23.00 -13.37
C GLU A 476 -31.50 22.95 -12.22
N ALA A 477 -30.38 23.67 -12.35
CA ALA A 477 -29.39 23.86 -11.32
C ALA A 477 -28.98 25.34 -11.28
N ASP A 478 -29.08 25.96 -10.10
CA ASP A 478 -28.78 27.37 -9.87
C ASP A 478 -29.54 28.34 -10.79
N GLY A 479 -30.80 28.03 -11.11
CA GLY A 479 -31.63 28.85 -12.00
C GLY A 479 -31.25 28.75 -13.48
N ARG A 480 -30.46 27.74 -13.87
CA ARG A 480 -30.04 27.48 -15.25
C ARG A 480 -30.37 26.03 -15.63
N LEU A 481 -30.64 25.79 -16.91
CA LEU A 481 -30.84 24.43 -17.41
C LEU A 481 -29.53 23.64 -17.32
N SER A 482 -29.58 22.46 -16.70
CA SER A 482 -28.49 21.49 -16.65
C SER A 482 -28.89 20.21 -17.39
N GLU A 483 -27.90 19.46 -17.85
CA GLU A 483 -28.09 18.15 -18.45
C GLU A 483 -27.14 17.17 -17.74
N LYS A 484 -27.72 16.15 -17.10
CA LYS A 484 -26.98 15.07 -16.46
C LYS A 484 -27.09 13.82 -17.32
N ALA A 485 -25.96 13.31 -17.77
CA ALA A 485 -25.88 12.12 -18.58
C ALA A 485 -25.21 10.97 -17.83
N GLU A 486 -25.82 9.80 -17.89
CA GLU A 486 -25.21 8.54 -17.47
C GLU A 486 -24.71 7.80 -18.70
N VAL A 487 -23.42 7.46 -18.67
CA VAL A 487 -22.71 6.85 -19.78
C VAL A 487 -22.40 5.41 -19.41
N VAL A 488 -22.80 4.47 -20.26
CA VAL A 488 -22.36 3.08 -20.18
C VAL A 488 -21.04 2.93 -20.93
N ILE A 489 -20.03 2.42 -20.25
CA ILE A 489 -18.75 2.10 -20.86
C ILE A 489 -18.86 0.70 -21.47
N LEU A 490 -18.55 0.59 -22.76
CA LEU A 490 -18.62 -0.66 -23.50
C LEU A 490 -17.20 -1.15 -23.78
N GLU A 491 -17.07 -2.45 -24.01
CA GLU A 491 -15.80 -3.03 -24.45
C GLU A 491 -15.61 -2.78 -25.95
N ASP A 492 -14.47 -2.19 -26.30
CA ASP A 492 -13.98 -2.14 -27.67
C ASP A 492 -13.10 -3.36 -27.95
N ASP A 493 -13.31 -4.01 -29.09
CA ASP A 493 -12.63 -5.28 -29.43
C ASP A 493 -11.11 -5.12 -29.56
N ALA A 494 -10.61 -3.92 -29.89
CA ALA A 494 -9.19 -3.66 -30.10
C ALA A 494 -8.53 -3.00 -28.89
N TYR A 495 -9.27 -2.16 -28.17
CA TYR A 495 -8.70 -1.25 -27.16
C TYR A 495 -9.19 -1.52 -25.73
N GLY A 496 -10.14 -2.43 -25.56
CA GLY A 496 -10.79 -2.69 -24.28
C GLY A 496 -11.76 -1.59 -23.88
N SER A 497 -12.11 -1.53 -22.59
CA SER A 497 -13.12 -0.60 -22.08
C SER A 497 -12.58 0.77 -21.68
N VAL A 498 -11.34 0.83 -21.21
CA VAL A 498 -10.70 2.07 -20.75
C VAL A 498 -9.18 2.00 -20.89
N ILE A 499 -8.57 3.11 -21.25
CA ILE A 499 -7.13 3.30 -21.28
C ILE A 499 -6.80 4.54 -20.43
N ALA A 500 -6.00 4.38 -19.40
CA ALA A 500 -5.43 5.49 -18.66
C ALA A 500 -3.96 5.68 -19.06
N ARG A 501 -3.58 6.90 -19.44
CA ARG A 501 -2.21 7.25 -19.77
C ARG A 501 -1.73 8.34 -18.82
N VAL A 502 -0.71 8.03 -18.03
CA VAL A 502 -0.18 8.95 -17.03
C VAL A 502 1.27 9.27 -17.35
N LYS A 503 1.61 10.55 -17.36
CA LYS A 503 2.98 11.03 -17.61
C LYS A 503 3.53 11.71 -16.38
N ASN A 504 4.66 11.23 -15.87
CA ASN A 504 5.38 11.82 -14.74
C ASN A 504 6.86 11.40 -14.73
N GLN A 505 7.54 11.57 -13.59
CA GLN A 505 8.97 11.27 -13.42
C GLN A 505 9.23 9.96 -12.66
N GLN A 506 8.19 9.20 -12.31
CA GLN A 506 8.36 7.92 -11.64
C GLN A 506 8.60 6.81 -12.67
N SER A 507 9.54 5.92 -12.39
CA SER A 507 10.03 4.96 -13.40
C SER A 507 9.09 3.78 -13.66
N GLY A 508 8.15 3.48 -12.76
CA GLY A 508 7.26 2.35 -12.91
C GLY A 508 6.14 2.34 -11.86
N TYR A 509 5.10 1.59 -12.18
CA TYR A 509 3.96 1.33 -11.30
C TYR A 509 3.46 -0.09 -11.54
N ALA A 510 3.22 -0.84 -10.45
CA ALA A 510 2.73 -2.22 -10.49
C ALA A 510 3.45 -3.11 -11.51
N ALA A 511 4.77 -2.95 -11.63
CA ALA A 511 5.62 -3.75 -12.52
C ALA A 511 5.70 -5.22 -12.09
#